data_AF-A0A6S7ID97-F1
#
_entry.id   AF-A0A6S7ID97-F1
#
_cell.length_a   1.000
_cell.length_b   1.000
_cell.length_c   1.000
_cell.angle_alpha   90.00
_cell.angle_beta   90.00
_cell.angle_gamma   90.00
#
_symmetry.space_group_name_H-M   'P 1'
#
loop_
_entity.id
_entity.type
_entity.pdbx_description
1 polymer ?
#
loop_
_entity_poly.entity_id
_entity_poly.type
_entity_poly.pdbx_seq_one_letter_code
_entity_poly.pdbx_strand_id
1 'polypeptide(L)'
;MSWSIQSPYSPQWFKNVQICYRWYPDGNGGQCGGGAARLLCAPVGKYTPVYRDDTDNRGGGCRMSWQLKLPPVHNWWARNIQLCYEWYPDGDGGQCGGGAARKLCAKANNWTPYYRDDTDNRGGGCRMRWGLYYK
;
A
#
# COMPACT_ATOMS: atom_id res chain seq x y z
N MET A 1 7.99 6.49 4.12
CA MET A 1 7.38 6.09 2.84
C MET A 1 6.26 7.04 2.45
N SER A 2 6.07 7.26 1.16
CA SER A 2 4.90 7.93 0.59
C SER A 2 4.61 7.31 -0.78
N TRP A 3 3.35 7.37 -1.23
CA TRP A 3 2.94 6.79 -2.51
C TRP A 3 2.39 7.88 -3.42
N SER A 4 2.65 7.73 -4.72
CA SER A 4 2.10 8.61 -5.74
C SER A 4 1.95 7.86 -7.05
N ILE A 5 0.93 8.22 -7.82
CA ILE A 5 0.84 7.86 -9.23
C ILE A 5 1.27 9.09 -10.02
N GLN A 6 2.33 8.95 -10.80
CA GLN A 6 2.86 10.03 -11.63
C GLN A 6 2.47 9.78 -13.09
N SER A 7 1.76 10.73 -13.69
CA SER A 7 1.32 10.65 -15.09
C SER A 7 1.36 12.06 -15.68
N PRO A 8 2.45 12.47 -16.37
CA PRO A 8 2.59 13.83 -16.90
C PRO A 8 1.48 14.18 -17.90
N TYR A 9 0.95 13.17 -18.59
CA TYR A 9 -0.21 13.27 -19.44
C TYR A 9 -1.27 12.28 -18.97
N SER A 10 -2.47 12.76 -18.69
CA SER A 10 -3.62 11.90 -18.38
C SER A 10 -4.94 12.64 -18.62
N PRO A 11 -6.00 11.92 -18.99
CA PRO A 11 -7.32 12.52 -19.13
C PRO A 11 -7.81 13.06 -17.78
N GLN A 12 -8.68 14.08 -17.82
CA GLN A 12 -9.13 14.79 -16.61
C GLN A 12 -9.74 13.86 -15.54
N TRP A 13 -10.46 12.83 -15.96
CA TRP A 13 -11.04 11.85 -15.02
C TRP A 13 -9.96 11.10 -14.23
N PHE A 14 -8.81 10.80 -14.85
CA PHE A 14 -7.72 10.06 -14.23
C PHE A 14 -6.94 10.93 -13.23
N LYS A 15 -6.86 12.24 -13.45
CA LYS A 15 -6.26 13.17 -12.48
C LYS A 15 -6.95 13.16 -11.12
N ASN A 16 -8.23 12.80 -11.10
CA ASN A 16 -9.06 12.68 -9.90
C ASN A 16 -8.99 11.28 -9.25
N VAL A 17 -8.29 10.33 -9.86
CA VAL A 17 -8.00 9.02 -9.25
C VAL A 17 -7.03 9.22 -8.10
N GLN A 18 -7.24 8.49 -7.02
CA GLN A 18 -6.38 8.54 -5.84
C GLN A 18 -5.70 7.19 -5.60
N ILE A 19 -4.43 7.22 -5.24
CA ILE A 19 -3.80 6.10 -4.55
C ILE A 19 -4.07 6.27 -3.06
N CYS A 20 -4.66 5.24 -2.46
CA CYS A 20 -4.97 5.20 -1.04
C CYS A 20 -4.19 4.07 -0.38
N TYR A 21 -3.75 4.34 0.85
CA TYR A 21 -3.01 3.44 1.72
C TYR A 21 -3.59 3.52 3.12
N ARG A 22 -3.81 2.36 3.75
CA ARG A 22 -4.27 2.28 5.13
C ARG A 22 -3.42 1.31 5.94
N TRP A 23 -3.33 1.58 7.24
CA TRP A 23 -2.47 0.79 8.11
C TRP A 23 -2.96 0.67 9.55
N TYR A 24 -2.61 -0.46 10.17
CA TYR A 24 -2.99 -0.82 11.54
C TYR A 24 -1.81 -1.54 12.22
N PRO A 25 -1.36 -1.12 13.43
CA PRO A 25 -0.39 -1.87 14.20
C PRO A 25 -1.05 -3.15 14.74
N ASP A 26 -0.27 -4.20 14.92
CA ASP A 26 -0.68 -5.37 15.71
C ASP A 26 -0.76 -5.06 17.22
N GLY A 27 -0.10 -3.99 17.66
CA GLY A 27 -0.04 -3.57 19.07
C GLY A 27 0.17 -2.06 19.22
N ASN A 28 1.34 -1.66 19.72
CA ASN A 28 1.65 -0.24 19.95
C ASN A 28 1.70 0.54 18.63
N GLY A 29 0.81 1.52 18.47
CA GLY A 29 0.74 2.37 17.29
C GLY A 29 1.97 3.24 17.03
N GLY A 30 2.92 3.33 17.97
CA GLY A 30 4.17 4.08 17.78
C GLY A 30 5.13 3.47 16.75
N GLN A 31 5.00 2.18 16.43
CA GLN A 31 5.88 1.48 15.46
C GLN A 31 5.48 1.72 14.00
N CYS A 32 4.23 2.13 13.78
CA CYS A 32 3.67 2.28 12.44
C CYS A 32 3.16 3.71 12.28
N GLY A 33 3.40 4.31 11.13
CA GLY A 33 2.84 5.60 10.72
C GLY A 33 3.47 6.84 11.32
N GLY A 34 4.07 6.79 12.52
CA GLY A 34 4.77 7.93 13.11
C GLY A 34 3.89 9.18 13.27
N GLY A 35 2.62 8.99 13.67
CA GLY A 35 1.63 10.07 13.81
C GLY A 35 0.80 10.35 12.55
N ALA A 36 1.05 9.64 11.44
CA ALA A 36 0.20 9.73 10.25
C ALA A 36 -1.25 9.29 10.53
N ALA A 37 -2.20 9.78 9.73
CA ALA A 37 -3.56 9.26 9.77
C ALA A 37 -3.62 7.79 9.32
N ARG A 38 -4.62 7.06 9.81
CA ARG A 38 -4.86 5.63 9.48
C ARG A 38 -5.14 5.36 8.01
N LEU A 39 -5.65 6.37 7.32
CA LEU A 39 -5.97 6.37 5.90
C LEU A 39 -5.29 7.57 5.26
N LEU A 40 -4.44 7.29 4.29
CA LEU A 40 -3.71 8.28 3.51
C LEU A 40 -4.13 8.12 2.05
N CYS A 41 -4.56 9.21 1.42
CA CYS A 41 -4.91 9.21 0.00
C CYS A 41 -4.27 10.43 -0.68
N ALA A 42 -3.84 10.26 -1.93
CA ALA A 42 -3.39 11.36 -2.76
C ALA A 42 -3.89 11.20 -4.20
N PRO A 43 -4.33 12.29 -4.84
CA PRO A 43 -4.66 12.26 -6.26
C PRO A 43 -3.39 12.05 -7.11
N VAL A 44 -3.59 11.66 -8.38
CA VAL A 44 -2.51 11.59 -9.37
C VAL A 44 -1.70 12.89 -9.40
N GLY A 45 -0.37 12.75 -9.44
CA GLY A 45 0.59 13.86 -9.41
C GLY A 45 0.94 14.37 -8.01
N LYS A 46 0.30 13.87 -6.95
CA LYS A 46 0.63 14.22 -5.56
C LYS A 46 1.07 12.99 -4.77
N TYR A 47 1.96 13.21 -3.80
CA TYR A 47 2.32 12.19 -2.82
C TYR A 47 1.31 12.15 -1.69
N THR A 48 1.04 10.97 -1.14
CA THR A 48 0.39 10.83 0.16
C THR A 48 1.24 11.51 1.24
N PRO A 49 0.65 11.86 2.40
CA PRO A 49 1.43 12.19 3.59
C PRO A 49 2.46 11.09 3.89
N VAL A 50 3.54 11.47 4.56
CA VAL A 50 4.61 10.55 4.93
C VAL A 50 4.08 9.56 5.96
N TYR A 51 4.25 8.28 5.68
CA TYR A 51 4.11 7.17 6.61
C TYR A 51 5.51 6.78 7.10
N ARG A 52 5.75 6.79 8.41
CA ARG A 52 6.99 6.23 8.99
C ARG A 52 6.79 4.73 9.21
N ASP A 53 7.70 3.93 8.68
CA ASP A 53 7.85 2.54 9.11
C ASP A 53 8.96 2.50 10.14
N ASP A 54 8.62 2.16 11.37
CA ASP A 54 9.54 2.18 12.51
C ASP A 54 9.38 0.87 13.29
N THR A 55 9.57 -0.25 12.60
CA THR A 55 9.61 -1.59 13.22
C THR A 55 10.95 -1.84 13.90
N ASP A 56 11.48 -0.83 14.60
CA ASP A 56 12.78 -0.89 15.25
C ASP A 56 12.71 -1.75 16.52
N ASN A 57 13.53 -2.79 16.56
CA ASN A 57 13.90 -3.60 17.73
C ASN A 57 12.83 -4.00 18.77
N ARG A 58 11.54 -3.91 18.44
CA ARG A 58 10.40 -4.00 19.34
C ARG A 58 9.37 -4.94 18.73
N GLY A 59 8.86 -5.89 19.50
CA GLY A 59 7.84 -6.82 19.02
C GLY A 59 6.58 -6.11 18.53
N GLY A 60 6.06 -6.55 17.38
CA GLY A 60 4.87 -6.00 16.74
C GLY A 60 5.08 -5.80 15.24
N GLY A 61 3.97 -5.74 14.49
CA GLY A 61 3.99 -5.56 13.04
C GLY A 61 2.97 -4.53 12.56
N CYS A 62 3.13 -4.10 11.32
CA CYS A 62 2.28 -3.14 10.63
C CYS A 62 1.48 -3.86 9.54
N ARG A 63 0.15 -3.89 9.69
CA ARG A 63 -0.74 -4.35 8.63
C ARG A 63 -0.98 -3.21 7.66
N MET A 64 -0.81 -3.47 6.38
CA MET A 64 -0.88 -2.51 5.30
C MET A 64 -1.81 -2.98 4.19
N SER A 65 -2.55 -2.06 3.60
CA SER A 65 -3.43 -2.35 2.48
C SER A 65 -3.53 -1.13 1.56
N TRP A 66 -3.63 -1.37 0.25
CA TRP A 66 -3.67 -0.33 -0.76
C TRP A 66 -4.94 -0.40 -1.60
N GLN A 67 -5.34 0.74 -2.14
CA GLN A 67 -6.51 0.87 -3.01
C GLN A 67 -6.24 1.90 -4.10
N LEU A 68 -6.63 1.58 -5.34
CA LEU A 68 -6.83 2.57 -6.38
C LEU A 68 -8.27 3.08 -6.30
N LYS A 69 -8.47 4.27 -5.77
CA LYS A 69 -9.80 4.88 -5.60
C LYS A 69 -10.12 5.73 -6.82
N LEU A 70 -11.12 5.30 -7.58
CA LEU A 70 -11.65 6.06 -8.70
C LEU A 70 -12.69 7.06 -8.18
N PRO A 71 -12.79 8.25 -8.81
CA PRO A 71 -13.96 9.08 -8.62
C PRO A 71 -15.20 8.35 -9.14
N PRO A 72 -16.42 8.81 -8.84
CA PRO A 72 -17.61 8.37 -9.55
C PRO A 72 -17.41 8.63 -11.06
N VAL A 73 -17.03 7.59 -11.80
CA VAL A 73 -16.77 7.65 -13.24
C VAL A 73 -17.85 6.90 -13.99
N HIS A 74 -18.28 7.50 -15.10
CA HIS A 74 -19.17 6.89 -16.09
C HIS A 74 -18.45 5.82 -16.93
N ASN A 75 -17.12 5.76 -16.87
CA ASN A 75 -16.28 4.82 -17.61
C ASN A 75 -16.14 3.49 -16.85
N TRP A 76 -17.08 2.57 -17.11
CA TRP A 76 -17.17 1.27 -16.45
C TRP A 76 -15.90 0.41 -16.59
N TRP A 77 -15.17 0.52 -17.70
CA TRP A 77 -13.94 -0.25 -17.94
C TRP A 77 -12.86 0.01 -16.89
N ALA A 78 -12.77 1.24 -16.35
CA ALA A 78 -11.77 1.60 -15.37
C ALA A 78 -11.91 0.80 -14.06
N ARG A 79 -13.11 0.27 -13.77
CA ARG A 79 -13.36 -0.60 -12.61
C ARG A 79 -12.65 -1.96 -12.72
N ASN A 80 -12.20 -2.36 -13.91
CA ASN A 80 -11.43 -3.57 -14.13
C ASN A 80 -9.92 -3.37 -13.95
N ILE A 81 -9.46 -2.11 -13.82
CA ILE A 81 -8.08 -1.85 -13.42
C ILE A 81 -7.85 -2.46 -12.03
N GLN A 82 -6.75 -3.17 -11.87
CA GLN A 82 -6.30 -3.74 -10.61
C GLN A 82 -5.05 -3.03 -10.12
N LEU A 83 -5.03 -2.67 -8.84
CA LEU A 83 -3.80 -2.36 -8.14
C LEU A 83 -3.25 -3.66 -7.56
N CYS A 84 -2.02 -3.99 -7.91
CA CYS A 84 -1.31 -5.13 -7.35
C CYS A 84 -0.08 -4.67 -6.59
N TYR A 85 0.16 -5.35 -5.48
CA TYR A 85 1.33 -5.24 -4.63
C TYR A 85 2.02 -6.60 -4.59
N GLU A 86 3.33 -6.62 -4.82
CA GLU A 86 4.14 -7.82 -4.79
C GLU A 86 5.32 -7.64 -3.84
N TRP A 87 5.65 -8.71 -3.10
CA TRP A 87 6.68 -8.64 -2.07
C TRP A 87 7.48 -9.94 -1.93
N TYR A 88 8.75 -9.79 -1.56
CA TYR A 88 9.69 -10.88 -1.32
C TYR A 88 10.55 -10.56 -0.08
N PRO A 89 10.82 -11.54 0.80
CA PRO A 89 11.64 -11.33 1.98
C PRO A 89 13.11 -11.47 1.59
N ASP A 90 13.96 -10.68 2.19
CA ASP A 90 15.40 -10.84 2.15
C ASP A 90 15.78 -11.51 3.46
N GLY A 91 15.93 -12.84 3.46
CA GLY A 91 16.21 -13.61 4.68
C GLY A 91 14.96 -14.30 5.24
N ASP A 92 14.59 -13.98 6.49
CA ASP A 92 13.50 -14.67 7.18
C ASP A 92 12.14 -14.34 6.56
N GLY A 93 11.53 -15.35 5.92
CA GLY A 93 10.21 -15.24 5.30
C GLY A 93 9.09 -14.86 6.27
N GLY A 94 9.28 -15.04 7.59
CA GLY A 94 8.32 -14.66 8.62
C GLY A 94 8.22 -13.15 8.87
N GLN A 95 9.19 -12.35 8.41
CA GLN A 95 9.21 -10.89 8.60
C GLN A 95 8.23 -10.16 7.68
N CYS A 96 7.90 -10.75 6.54
CA CYS A 96 7.15 -10.10 5.49
C CYS A 96 5.87 -10.90 5.20
N GLY A 97 4.76 -10.21 5.03
CA GLY A 97 3.48 -10.75 4.57
C GLY A 97 2.60 -11.42 5.62
N GLY A 98 3.16 -12.01 6.69
CA GLY A 98 2.36 -12.65 7.74
C GLY A 98 1.37 -13.71 7.21
N GLY A 99 1.82 -14.52 6.24
CA GLY A 99 0.99 -15.54 5.58
C GLY A 99 0.21 -15.05 4.35
N ALA A 100 0.31 -13.77 3.98
CA ALA A 100 -0.29 -13.26 2.77
C ALA A 100 0.31 -13.90 1.50
N ALA A 101 -0.43 -13.87 0.39
CA ALA A 101 0.13 -14.28 -0.90
C ALA A 101 1.22 -13.30 -1.38
N ARG A 102 2.19 -13.81 -2.17
CA ARG A 102 3.28 -13.01 -2.76
C ARG A 102 2.81 -11.84 -3.62
N LYS A 103 1.61 -11.98 -4.21
CA LYS A 103 0.95 -10.98 -5.03
C LYS A 103 -0.44 -10.72 -4.49
N LEU A 104 -0.68 -9.49 -4.05
CA LEU A 104 -1.95 -9.02 -3.52
C LEU A 104 -2.55 -8.05 -4.53
N CYS A 105 -3.67 -8.40 -5.13
CA CYS A 105 -4.35 -7.56 -6.10
C CYS A 105 -5.76 -7.20 -5.63
N ALA A 106 -6.20 -6.00 -5.97
CA ALA A 106 -7.59 -5.59 -5.84
C ALA A 106 -8.03 -4.80 -7.07
N LYS A 107 -9.27 -5.03 -7.50
CA LYS A 107 -9.91 -4.15 -8.47
C LYS A 107 -10.02 -2.73 -7.90
N ALA A 108 -10.05 -1.75 -8.78
CA ALA A 108 -10.33 -0.37 -8.44
C ALA A 108 -11.56 -0.24 -7.52
N ASN A 109 -11.48 0.70 -6.57
CA ASN A 109 -12.42 0.88 -5.46
C ASN A 109 -12.50 -0.27 -4.44
N ASN A 110 -11.67 -1.31 -4.56
CA ASN A 110 -11.49 -2.32 -3.52
C ASN A 110 -10.10 -2.22 -2.90
N TRP A 111 -9.99 -2.65 -1.65
CA TRP A 111 -8.72 -2.75 -0.94
C TRP A 111 -8.04 -4.07 -1.24
N THR A 112 -6.72 -4.08 -1.37
CA THR A 112 -5.94 -5.33 -1.36
C THR A 112 -6.13 -6.05 -0.03
N PRO A 113 -5.95 -7.38 0.01
CA PRO A 113 -5.70 -8.07 1.27
C PRO A 113 -4.58 -7.38 2.06
N TYR A 114 -4.59 -7.57 3.38
CA TYR A 114 -3.53 -7.00 4.21
C TYR A 114 -2.21 -7.74 3.96
N TYR A 115 -1.18 -6.94 3.71
CA TYR A 115 0.21 -7.32 3.91
C TYR A 115 0.57 -7.02 5.37
N ARG A 116 1.43 -7.83 5.99
CA ARG A 116 1.96 -7.58 7.33
C ARG A 116 3.46 -7.37 7.23
N ASP A 117 3.94 -6.20 7.64
CA ASP A 117 5.36 -5.95 7.85
C ASP A 117 5.72 -6.21 9.32
N ASP A 118 6.72 -7.04 9.56
CA ASP A 118 7.18 -7.49 10.87
C ASP A 118 8.70 -7.60 10.88
N THR A 119 9.37 -6.63 10.28
CA THR A 119 10.84 -6.52 10.21
C THR A 119 11.46 -6.03 11.52
N ASP A 120 11.18 -6.72 12.63
CA ASP A 120 11.80 -6.51 13.95
C ASP A 120 13.34 -6.79 13.93
N ASN A 121 14.01 -7.04 15.08
CA ASN A 121 15.48 -7.21 15.24
C ASN A 121 16.13 -8.32 14.39
N ARG A 122 15.39 -8.95 13.48
CA ARG A 122 15.85 -9.96 12.54
C ARG A 122 16.54 -9.29 11.34
N GLY A 123 17.73 -9.79 11.01
CA GLY A 123 18.48 -9.33 9.83
C GLY A 123 17.73 -9.67 8.54
N GLY A 124 17.53 -8.68 7.67
CA GLY A 124 16.77 -8.85 6.44
C GLY A 124 16.03 -7.60 6.01
N GLY A 125 15.01 -7.79 5.16
CA GLY A 125 14.12 -6.73 4.71
C GLY A 125 13.02 -7.26 3.79
N CYS A 126 12.11 -6.39 3.40
CA CYS A 126 11.02 -6.74 2.48
C CYS A 126 11.18 -5.95 1.18
N ARG A 127 11.48 -6.64 0.07
CA ARG A 127 11.42 -6.03 -1.26
C ARG A 127 9.97 -5.92 -1.68
N MET A 128 9.60 -4.74 -2.16
CA MET A 128 8.22 -4.40 -2.48
C MET A 128 8.11 -3.73 -3.84
N ARG A 129 7.06 -4.06 -4.60
CA ARG A 129 6.70 -3.33 -5.81
C ARG A 129 5.19 -3.22 -5.97
N TRP A 130 4.76 -2.15 -6.64
CA TRP A 130 3.36 -1.89 -6.97
C TRP A 130 3.20 -1.78 -8.48
N GLY A 131 2.05 -2.19 -9.00
CA GLY A 131 1.72 -2.09 -10.42
C GLY A 131 0.23 -1.95 -10.65
N LEU A 132 -0.12 -1.24 -11.71
CA LEU A 132 -1.48 -1.18 -12.24
C LEU A 132 -1.61 -2.14 -13.41
N TYR A 133 -2.64 -2.98 -13.36
CA TYR A 133 -2.92 -3.99 -14.37
C TYR A 133 -4.33 -3.81 -14.90
N TYR A 134 -4.55 -4.10 -16.17
CA TYR A 134 -5.90 -4.19 -16.75
C TYR A 134 -6.18 -5.66 -17.05
N LYS A 135 -7.38 -6.14 -16.67
CA LYS A 135 -7.86 -7.49 -16.97
C LYS A 135 -9.20 -7.42 -17.68
#